data_AF-A0A426GKG0-F1
#
_entry.id   AF-A0A426GKG0-F1
#
_cell.length_a   1.000
_cell.length_b   1.000
_cell.length_c   1.000
_cell.angle_alpha   90.00
_cell.angle_beta   90.00
_cell.angle_gamma   90.00
#
_symmetry.space_group_name_H-M   'P 1'
#
loop_
_entity.id
_entity.type
_entity.pdbx_description
1 polymer ?
#
loop_
_entity_poly.entity_id
_entity_poly.type
_entity_poly.pdbx_seq_one_letter_code
_entity_poly.pdbx_strand_id
1 'polypeptide(L)'
;MVSKIAALALMAALGMATPGAAGDEKAPAPGSNPIFRDRFTADPAPLVVGDRLFLYVGHDEAQRDEMFNMREWLVYSTTDMKTWTAYPPIMKATDFKWAKKDAWASQAIEKNGKFYFYAAVEHDNTHPGKAIGVAVSDSPTGPFVDARGSALITNEMTPKGPHSWEDIDPTVFTDDDGTTWIAWGNRSCYIAKLKPNMIEIDGPITEITPPHFEEGPWLHKRDGTYYLTYASLDRSTQRDEHVSYATAPAITGPWTPRGLLTGSGKYSFTIHPGIVRFKGEWYIFLHNATLAVGDQSGAIGRRAVTVERLRYNADGAMQPVVQTEAGVSVPAR
;
A
#
# COMPACT_ATOMS: atom_id res chain seq x y z
N MET A 1 66.98 -50.72 -35.41
CA MET A 1 67.15 -49.27 -35.20
C MET A 1 65.78 -48.61 -35.17
N VAL A 2 65.47 -47.95 -34.04
CA VAL A 2 64.61 -46.76 -33.88
C VAL A 2 63.27 -46.71 -34.67
N SER A 3 62.14 -46.86 -33.99
CA SER A 3 61.35 -45.72 -33.47
C SER A 3 59.96 -46.16 -33.00
N LYS A 4 59.52 -45.55 -31.89
CA LYS A 4 58.20 -45.65 -31.26
C LYS A 4 57.16 -44.90 -32.09
N ILE A 5 55.88 -45.29 -31.99
CA ILE A 5 54.74 -44.43 -31.64
C ILE A 5 53.58 -45.35 -31.22
N ALA A 6 53.13 -45.20 -29.98
CA ALA A 6 51.92 -45.84 -29.46
C ALA A 6 50.74 -44.91 -29.76
N ALA A 7 49.71 -45.42 -30.46
CA ALA A 7 48.46 -44.71 -30.66
C ALA A 7 47.52 -45.05 -29.49
N LEU A 8 47.22 -44.07 -28.66
CA LEU A 8 46.24 -44.15 -27.58
C LEU A 8 44.86 -43.88 -28.17
N ALA A 9 44.02 -44.93 -28.29
CA ALA A 9 42.63 -44.77 -28.71
C ALA A 9 41.79 -44.28 -27.52
N LEU A 10 41.43 -42.99 -27.53
CA LEU A 10 40.52 -42.39 -26.56
C LEU A 10 39.08 -42.68 -27.02
N MET A 11 38.40 -43.65 -26.40
CA MET A 11 36.96 -43.82 -26.56
C MET A 11 36.24 -42.69 -25.82
N ALA A 12 35.73 -41.71 -26.57
CA ALA A 12 34.79 -40.73 -26.05
C ALA A 12 33.42 -41.37 -25.90
N ALA A 13 33.02 -41.69 -24.67
CA ALA A 13 31.64 -42.04 -24.36
C ALA A 13 30.79 -40.75 -24.41
N LEU A 14 30.01 -40.57 -25.48
CA LEU A 14 28.93 -39.58 -25.48
C LEU A 14 27.84 -40.07 -24.52
N GLY A 15 27.89 -39.60 -23.28
CA GLY A 15 26.74 -39.66 -22.39
C GLY A 15 25.65 -38.75 -22.95
N MET A 16 24.56 -39.33 -23.43
CA MET A 16 23.35 -38.56 -23.72
C MET A 16 22.82 -38.00 -22.40
N ALA A 17 23.01 -36.69 -22.19
CA ALA A 17 22.35 -35.99 -21.11
C ALA A 17 20.84 -36.00 -21.40
N THR A 18 20.10 -36.77 -20.62
CA THR A 18 18.64 -36.64 -20.55
C THR A 18 18.32 -35.21 -20.12
N PRO A 19 17.44 -34.48 -20.83
CA PRO A 19 16.98 -33.19 -20.36
C PRO A 19 16.36 -33.42 -18.97
N GLY A 20 16.92 -32.78 -17.95
CA GLY A 20 16.28 -32.73 -16.65
C GLY A 20 14.88 -32.15 -16.84
N ALA A 21 13.87 -32.85 -16.34
CA ALA A 21 12.53 -32.30 -16.29
C ALA A 21 12.62 -30.96 -15.55
N ALA A 22 12.41 -29.86 -16.27
CA ALA A 22 12.06 -28.60 -15.65
C ALA A 22 10.85 -28.91 -14.76
N GLY A 23 11.03 -28.81 -13.45
CA GLY A 23 9.92 -28.99 -12.53
C GLY A 23 8.85 -27.99 -12.91
N ASP A 24 7.65 -28.48 -13.24
CA ASP A 24 6.49 -27.62 -13.43
C ASP A 24 6.32 -26.78 -12.17
N GLU A 25 6.73 -25.51 -12.21
CA GLU A 25 6.38 -24.56 -11.16
C GLU A 25 4.86 -24.50 -11.12
N LYS A 26 4.28 -25.10 -10.09
CA LYS A 26 2.84 -25.14 -9.90
C LYS A 26 2.32 -23.71 -9.90
N ALA A 27 1.41 -23.42 -10.82
CA ALA A 27 0.78 -22.10 -10.92
C ALA A 27 0.26 -21.65 -9.54
N PRO A 28 0.48 -20.38 -9.16
CA PRO A 28 0.05 -19.87 -7.86
C PRO A 28 -1.45 -20.08 -7.63
N ALA A 29 -1.83 -20.49 -6.41
CA ALA A 29 -3.23 -20.70 -6.08
C ALA A 29 -4.00 -19.36 -6.08
N PRO A 30 -5.24 -19.29 -6.60
CA PRO A 30 -6.05 -18.07 -6.51
C PRO A 30 -6.17 -17.56 -5.07
N GLY A 31 -5.89 -16.27 -4.85
CA GLY A 31 -5.86 -15.64 -3.52
C GLY A 31 -4.55 -15.84 -2.73
N SER A 32 -3.53 -16.47 -3.30
CA SER A 32 -2.20 -16.55 -2.69
C SER A 32 -1.40 -15.26 -2.90
N ASN A 33 -0.54 -14.95 -1.95
CA ASN A 33 0.31 -13.76 -1.98
C ASN A 33 1.58 -13.98 -2.83
N PRO A 34 2.12 -12.91 -3.45
CA PRO A 34 1.48 -11.61 -3.70
C PRO A 34 0.28 -11.71 -4.64
N ILE A 35 -0.72 -10.83 -4.50
CA ILE A 35 -2.01 -10.99 -5.21
C ILE A 35 -1.94 -10.65 -6.70
N PHE A 36 -1.00 -9.79 -7.10
CA PHE A 36 -0.71 -9.44 -8.50
C PHE A 36 0.70 -9.91 -8.85
N ARG A 37 0.86 -10.45 -10.06
CA ARG A 37 2.11 -11.12 -10.49
C ARG A 37 2.62 -10.70 -11.86
N ASP A 38 1.90 -9.81 -12.54
CA ASP A 38 2.25 -9.27 -13.85
C ASP A 38 3.03 -7.96 -13.78
N ARG A 39 3.03 -7.29 -12.62
CA ARG A 39 3.73 -6.02 -12.35
C ARG A 39 3.95 -5.80 -10.86
N PHE A 40 4.82 -4.87 -10.51
CA PHE A 40 5.05 -4.45 -9.12
C PHE A 40 3.98 -3.43 -8.68
N THR A 41 3.50 -3.58 -7.45
CA THR A 41 2.40 -2.79 -6.88
C THR A 41 2.67 -2.49 -5.42
N ALA A 42 2.29 -1.30 -4.98
CA ALA A 42 2.54 -0.85 -3.61
C ALA A 42 1.36 -0.08 -3.01
N ASP A 43 1.50 0.24 -1.72
CA ASP A 43 0.68 1.18 -0.96
C ASP A 43 -0.84 0.92 -1.11
N PRO A 44 -1.32 -0.27 -0.68
CA PRO A 44 -2.68 -0.74 -0.99
C PRO A 44 -3.76 -0.01 -0.21
N ALA A 45 -4.76 0.51 -0.92
CA ALA A 45 -5.94 1.14 -0.33
C ALA A 45 -7.24 0.48 -0.82
N PRO A 46 -7.87 -0.39 -0.02
CA PRO A 46 -9.14 -1.01 -0.38
C PRO A 46 -10.36 -0.08 -0.21
N LEU A 47 -11.35 -0.23 -1.09
CA LEU A 47 -12.66 0.42 -1.04
C LEU A 47 -13.75 -0.61 -1.41
N VAL A 48 -14.84 -0.68 -0.67
CA VAL A 48 -15.99 -1.53 -1.03
C VAL A 48 -17.11 -0.66 -1.59
N VAL A 49 -17.62 -1.04 -2.77
CA VAL A 49 -18.76 -0.40 -3.44
C VAL A 49 -19.74 -1.51 -3.82
N GLY A 50 -20.90 -1.53 -3.17
CA GLY A 50 -21.87 -2.60 -3.33
C GLY A 50 -21.30 -3.97 -2.94
N ASP A 51 -21.33 -4.93 -3.87
CA ASP A 51 -20.85 -6.30 -3.67
C ASP A 51 -19.39 -6.54 -4.11
N ARG A 52 -18.70 -5.45 -4.48
CA ARG A 52 -17.36 -5.47 -5.07
C ARG A 52 -16.37 -4.71 -4.19
N LEU A 53 -15.18 -5.28 -4.06
CA LEU A 53 -14.03 -4.61 -3.48
C LEU A 53 -13.16 -4.09 -4.62
N PHE A 54 -12.77 -2.82 -4.54
CA PHE A 54 -11.77 -2.16 -5.35
C PHE A 54 -10.50 -2.00 -4.54
N LEU A 55 -9.35 -2.14 -5.17
CA LEU A 55 -8.05 -1.98 -4.55
C LEU A 55 -7.20 -1.02 -5.38
N TYR A 56 -6.94 0.15 -4.80
CA TYR A 56 -6.08 1.17 -5.37
C TYR A 56 -4.64 0.91 -4.92
N VAL A 57 -3.71 1.00 -5.84
CA VAL A 57 -2.29 0.73 -5.59
C VAL A 57 -1.42 1.67 -6.42
N GLY A 58 -0.23 1.99 -5.94
CA GLY A 58 0.79 2.61 -6.76
C GLY A 58 1.45 1.60 -7.70
N HIS A 59 1.87 2.05 -8.89
CA HIS A 59 2.65 1.26 -9.83
C HIS A 59 4.14 1.47 -9.58
N ASP A 60 4.81 0.47 -9.02
CA ASP A 60 6.26 0.47 -8.80
C ASP A 60 6.96 0.16 -10.14
N GLU A 61 7.75 1.11 -10.68
CA GLU A 61 8.44 0.99 -11.98
C GLU A 61 9.97 1.07 -11.87
N ALA A 62 10.52 1.00 -10.64
CA ALA A 62 11.94 1.20 -10.39
C ALA A 62 12.83 0.23 -11.16
N GLN A 63 13.84 0.77 -11.83
CA GLN A 63 14.81 0.02 -12.60
C GLN A 63 16.13 -0.10 -11.85
N ARG A 64 16.75 -1.28 -11.88
CA ARG A 64 18.10 -1.51 -11.31
C ARG A 64 18.17 -1.09 -9.83
N ASP A 65 18.97 -0.07 -9.53
CA ASP A 65 19.28 0.50 -8.21
C ASP A 65 18.48 1.76 -7.89
N GLU A 66 17.50 2.13 -8.72
CA GLU A 66 16.52 3.15 -8.38
C GLU A 66 15.78 2.79 -7.08
N MET A 67 15.43 3.81 -6.29
CA MET A 67 14.51 3.65 -5.15
C MET A 67 13.07 3.62 -5.67
N PHE A 68 12.20 4.53 -5.23
CA PHE A 68 10.83 4.59 -5.73
C PHE A 68 10.76 5.37 -7.06
N ASN A 69 10.22 4.73 -8.09
CA ASN A 69 9.90 5.35 -9.37
C ASN A 69 8.45 4.97 -9.71
N MET A 70 7.53 5.87 -9.40
CA MET A 70 6.08 5.60 -9.49
C MET A 70 5.44 6.77 -10.25
N ARG A 71 4.80 6.49 -11.39
CA ARG A 71 4.22 7.54 -12.24
C ARG A 71 2.70 7.57 -12.25
N GLU A 72 2.08 6.45 -11.94
CA GLU A 72 0.65 6.24 -12.05
C GLU A 72 0.10 5.34 -10.95
N TRP A 73 -1.20 5.45 -10.74
CA TRP A 73 -1.95 4.56 -9.86
C TRP A 73 -2.79 3.59 -10.68
N LEU A 74 -2.88 2.37 -10.17
CA LEU A 74 -3.67 1.30 -10.74
C LEU A 74 -4.86 1.01 -9.83
N VAL A 75 -5.90 0.41 -10.41
CA VAL A 75 -7.02 -0.12 -9.65
C VAL A 75 -7.35 -1.53 -10.14
N TYR A 76 -7.67 -2.38 -9.17
CA TYR A 76 -8.16 -3.72 -9.38
C TYR A 76 -9.52 -3.87 -8.69
N SER A 77 -10.31 -4.87 -9.08
CA SER A 77 -11.51 -5.22 -8.32
C SER A 77 -11.74 -6.71 -8.22
N THR A 78 -12.45 -7.13 -7.17
CA THR A 78 -12.81 -8.51 -6.93
C THR A 78 -14.19 -8.63 -6.31
N THR A 79 -14.84 -9.77 -6.53
CA THR A 79 -16.06 -10.19 -5.83
C THR A 79 -15.85 -11.39 -4.92
N ASP A 80 -14.65 -11.99 -4.91
CA ASP A 80 -14.38 -13.26 -4.23
C ASP A 80 -13.05 -13.30 -3.47
N MET A 81 -12.25 -12.21 -3.52
CA MET A 81 -10.90 -12.08 -2.95
C MET A 81 -9.85 -13.00 -3.57
N LYS A 82 -10.18 -13.73 -4.64
CA LYS A 82 -9.31 -14.72 -5.28
C LYS A 82 -8.99 -14.35 -6.72
N THR A 83 -9.98 -13.82 -7.42
CA THR A 83 -9.92 -13.42 -8.82
C THR A 83 -10.05 -11.91 -8.89
N TRP A 84 -9.11 -11.28 -9.60
CA TRP A 84 -9.04 -9.82 -9.71
C TRP A 84 -9.16 -9.38 -11.15
N THR A 85 -10.03 -8.41 -11.40
CA THR A 85 -10.13 -7.66 -12.66
C THR A 85 -9.23 -6.44 -12.57
N ALA A 86 -8.25 -6.34 -13.46
CA ALA A 86 -7.43 -5.14 -13.64
C ALA A 86 -8.14 -4.12 -14.53
N TYR A 87 -7.96 -2.83 -14.25
CA TYR A 87 -8.42 -1.73 -15.08
C TYR A 87 -7.24 -0.93 -15.62
N PRO A 88 -7.45 -0.04 -16.62
CA PRO A 88 -6.44 0.94 -17.01
C PRO A 88 -5.97 1.80 -15.82
N PRO A 89 -4.76 2.37 -15.86
CA PRO A 89 -4.31 3.34 -14.87
C PRO A 89 -5.33 4.46 -14.68
N ILE A 90 -5.62 4.79 -13.43
CA ILE A 90 -6.72 5.72 -13.10
C ILE A 90 -6.33 7.18 -13.19
N MET A 91 -5.04 7.47 -13.00
CA MET A 91 -4.44 8.79 -12.97
C MET A 91 -2.91 8.67 -12.97
N LYS A 92 -2.22 9.70 -13.47
CA LYS A 92 -0.78 9.92 -13.32
C LYS A 92 -0.51 11.03 -12.32
N ALA A 93 0.67 11.01 -11.67
CA ALA A 93 1.05 12.09 -10.77
C ALA A 93 1.00 13.48 -11.44
N THR A 94 1.39 13.57 -12.72
CA THR A 94 1.41 14.81 -13.52
C THR A 94 0.05 15.22 -14.10
N ASP A 95 -1.02 14.47 -13.80
CA ASP A 95 -2.38 14.93 -14.07
C ASP A 95 -2.79 16.06 -13.10
N PHE A 96 -2.23 16.06 -11.89
CA PHE A 96 -2.15 17.26 -11.05
C PHE A 96 -1.14 18.24 -11.66
N LYS A 97 -1.60 19.36 -12.24
CA LYS A 97 -0.72 20.27 -13.00
C LYS A 97 0.29 21.05 -12.16
N TRP A 98 0.10 21.07 -10.85
CA TRP A 98 0.98 21.65 -9.84
C TRP A 98 1.97 20.63 -9.25
N ALA A 99 1.87 19.34 -9.62
CA ALA A 99 2.76 18.28 -9.19
C ALA A 99 3.77 17.92 -10.28
N LYS A 100 4.99 17.54 -9.88
CA LYS A 100 6.07 17.20 -10.82
C LYS A 100 6.34 15.70 -10.98
N LYS A 101 6.08 14.87 -9.96
CA LYS A 101 6.32 13.41 -9.99
C LYS A 101 5.75 12.70 -8.75
N ASP A 102 6.09 11.41 -8.63
CA ASP A 102 5.93 10.56 -7.45
C ASP A 102 4.48 10.21 -7.13
N ALA A 103 3.93 9.21 -7.83
CA ALA A 103 2.62 8.64 -7.55
C ALA A 103 2.66 7.73 -6.29
N TRP A 104 2.83 8.34 -5.12
CA TRP A 104 2.99 7.66 -3.82
C TRP A 104 1.64 7.24 -3.23
N ALA A 105 1.64 6.82 -1.95
CA ALA A 105 0.46 6.29 -1.26
C ALA A 105 -0.78 7.17 -1.43
N SER A 106 -1.93 6.50 -1.51
CA SER A 106 -3.20 7.12 -1.85
C SER A 106 -4.37 6.36 -1.24
N GLN A 107 -5.53 7.00 -1.10
CA GLN A 107 -6.77 6.35 -0.70
C GLN A 107 -7.96 6.96 -1.43
N ALA A 108 -8.86 6.10 -1.91
CA ALA A 108 -10.16 6.50 -2.43
C ALA A 108 -11.28 6.34 -1.40
N ILE A 109 -12.28 7.22 -1.46
CA ILE A 109 -13.53 7.11 -0.69
C ILE A 109 -14.73 7.52 -1.55
N GLU A 110 -15.87 6.85 -1.35
CA GLU A 110 -17.14 7.26 -1.94
C GLU A 110 -17.83 8.30 -1.07
N LYS A 111 -18.31 9.39 -1.69
CA LYS A 111 -19.17 10.39 -1.04
C LYS A 111 -20.15 10.97 -2.05
N ASN A 112 -21.44 10.96 -1.72
CA ASN A 112 -22.50 11.56 -2.52
C ASN A 112 -22.52 11.09 -3.99
N GLY A 113 -22.28 9.79 -4.23
CA GLY A 113 -22.27 9.19 -5.57
C GLY A 113 -21.03 9.53 -6.41
N LYS A 114 -19.99 10.12 -5.80
CA LYS A 114 -18.69 10.39 -6.42
C LYS A 114 -17.58 9.69 -5.64
N PHE A 115 -16.46 9.50 -6.31
CA PHE A 115 -15.25 8.90 -5.76
C PHE A 115 -14.18 9.96 -5.65
N TYR A 116 -13.69 10.19 -4.43
CA TYR A 116 -12.62 11.12 -4.14
C TYR A 116 -11.34 10.34 -3.89
N PHE A 117 -10.27 10.68 -4.59
CA PHE A 117 -8.97 10.02 -4.55
C PHE A 117 -7.92 10.99 -4.01
N TYR A 118 -7.48 10.74 -2.78
CA TYR A 118 -6.43 11.52 -2.11
C TYR A 118 -5.10 10.85 -2.35
N ALA A 119 -4.09 11.59 -2.77
CA ALA A 119 -2.81 11.01 -3.16
C ALA A 119 -1.63 11.90 -2.79
N ALA A 120 -0.58 11.27 -2.26
CA ALA A 120 0.70 11.92 -2.03
C ALA A 120 1.46 12.07 -3.36
N VAL A 121 1.94 13.28 -3.62
CA VAL A 121 2.75 13.63 -4.79
C VAL A 121 3.84 14.60 -4.40
N GLU A 122 4.86 14.69 -5.23
CA GLU A 122 5.86 15.75 -5.10
C GLU A 122 5.38 17.02 -5.80
N HIS A 123 5.25 18.10 -5.03
CA HIS A 123 4.84 19.41 -5.52
C HIS A 123 5.95 20.06 -6.36
N ASP A 124 5.57 20.94 -7.29
CA ASP A 124 6.52 21.80 -7.99
C ASP A 124 7.24 22.79 -7.03
N ASN A 125 8.16 23.59 -7.57
CA ASN A 125 8.99 24.49 -6.78
C ASN A 125 8.22 25.69 -6.18
N THR A 126 6.93 25.87 -6.45
CA THR A 126 6.13 26.94 -5.83
C THR A 126 5.76 26.62 -4.38
N HIS A 127 5.66 25.33 -4.02
CA HIS A 127 5.52 24.87 -2.64
C HIS A 127 6.42 23.63 -2.45
N PRO A 128 7.74 23.80 -2.26
CA PRO A 128 8.69 22.69 -2.26
C PRO A 128 8.37 21.60 -1.23
N GLY A 129 8.39 20.34 -1.68
CA GLY A 129 8.20 19.15 -0.86
C GLY A 129 7.05 18.27 -1.32
N LYS A 130 6.71 17.27 -0.50
CA LYS A 130 5.54 16.44 -0.69
C LYS A 130 4.27 17.19 -0.31
N ALA A 131 3.20 16.79 -0.97
CA ALA A 131 1.89 17.38 -0.85
C ALA A 131 0.83 16.32 -1.10
N ILE A 132 -0.38 16.58 -0.65
CA ILE A 132 -1.53 15.71 -0.90
C ILE A 132 -2.49 16.42 -1.85
N GLY A 133 -2.74 15.78 -2.99
CA GLY A 133 -3.76 16.17 -3.95
C GLY A 133 -5.09 15.48 -3.68
N VAL A 134 -6.16 16.00 -4.28
CA VAL A 134 -7.48 15.35 -4.32
C VAL A 134 -8.03 15.37 -5.73
N ALA A 135 -8.34 14.19 -6.25
CA ALA A 135 -9.01 14.01 -7.54
C ALA A 135 -10.43 13.48 -7.34
N VAL A 136 -11.28 13.62 -8.34
CA VAL A 136 -12.68 13.17 -8.31
C VAL A 136 -13.03 12.38 -9.58
N SER A 137 -13.91 11.40 -9.43
CA SER A 137 -14.46 10.58 -10.51
C SER A 137 -15.94 10.25 -10.25
N ASP A 138 -16.70 10.02 -11.31
CA ASP A 138 -18.08 9.48 -11.23
C ASP A 138 -18.11 7.94 -11.17
N SER A 139 -16.96 7.29 -11.30
CA SER A 139 -16.79 5.83 -11.26
C SER A 139 -15.61 5.44 -10.35
N PRO A 140 -15.66 4.31 -9.63
CA PRO A 140 -14.53 3.85 -8.82
C PRO A 140 -13.29 3.53 -9.67
N THR A 141 -13.44 3.35 -10.98
CA THR A 141 -12.36 3.01 -11.91
C THR A 141 -11.88 4.18 -12.76
N GLY A 142 -12.32 5.41 -12.43
CA GLY A 142 -11.96 6.61 -13.16
C GLY A 142 -12.78 6.83 -14.45
N PRO A 143 -12.34 7.78 -15.31
CA PRO A 143 -11.13 8.58 -15.14
C PRO A 143 -11.24 9.53 -13.94
N PHE A 144 -10.16 9.66 -13.17
CA PHE A 144 -10.07 10.68 -12.12
C PHE A 144 -9.50 11.98 -12.68
N VAL A 145 -10.01 13.10 -12.20
CA VAL A 145 -9.54 14.45 -12.58
C VAL A 145 -9.23 15.26 -11.33
N ASP A 146 -8.21 16.12 -11.38
CA ASP A 146 -7.87 17.03 -10.28
C ASP A 146 -9.12 17.84 -9.89
N ALA A 147 -9.58 17.67 -8.65
CA ALA A 147 -10.83 18.24 -8.16
C ALA A 147 -10.65 19.68 -7.65
N ARG A 148 -9.40 20.12 -7.44
CA ARG A 148 -9.08 21.38 -6.76
C ARG A 148 -8.20 22.31 -7.60
N GLY A 149 -7.40 21.76 -8.51
CA GLY A 149 -6.43 22.51 -9.32
C GLY A 149 -5.21 22.99 -8.52
N SER A 150 -5.05 22.53 -7.28
CA SER A 150 -3.98 22.89 -6.33
C SER A 150 -3.94 21.87 -5.18
N ALA A 151 -2.80 21.74 -4.50
CA ALA A 151 -2.61 20.81 -3.39
C ALA A 151 -3.57 21.06 -2.21
N LEU A 152 -4.26 20.02 -1.72
CA LEU A 152 -5.12 20.10 -0.54
C LEU A 152 -4.28 20.34 0.72
N ILE A 153 -3.14 19.67 0.84
CA ILE A 153 -2.15 19.83 1.91
C ILE A 153 -0.79 20.07 1.26
N THR A 154 -0.08 21.09 1.72
CA THR A 154 1.32 21.38 1.35
C THR A 154 2.23 21.22 2.56
N ASN A 155 3.52 20.99 2.32
CA ASN A 155 4.52 20.81 3.38
C ASN A 155 4.61 21.98 4.39
N GLU A 156 4.18 23.18 3.97
CA GLU A 156 4.19 24.39 4.81
C GLU A 156 3.07 24.42 5.85
N MET A 157 2.00 23.63 5.67
CA MET A 157 0.84 23.60 6.57
C MET A 157 1.15 22.91 7.91
N THR A 158 2.23 22.14 7.95
CA THR A 158 2.62 21.20 9.01
C THR A 158 4.15 21.26 9.18
N PRO A 159 4.70 22.42 9.58
CA PRO A 159 6.14 22.69 9.49
C PRO A 159 6.99 21.95 10.54
N LYS A 160 6.43 20.94 11.22
CA LYS A 160 7.18 20.12 12.16
C LYS A 160 7.79 18.96 11.38
N GLY A 161 9.10 19.04 11.17
CA GLY A 161 9.81 17.96 10.51
C GLY A 161 11.10 18.46 9.88
N PRO A 162 12.17 17.67 9.92
CA PRO A 162 13.42 18.04 9.26
C PRO A 162 13.42 17.73 7.76
N HIS A 163 12.36 17.14 7.20
CA HIS A 163 12.37 16.62 5.84
C HIS A 163 11.32 17.30 4.95
N SER A 164 11.45 17.14 3.64
CA SER A 164 10.49 17.68 2.67
C SER A 164 9.41 16.67 2.29
N TRP A 165 9.27 15.58 3.05
CA TRP A 165 8.32 14.49 2.79
C TRP A 165 7.46 14.16 4.02
N GLU A 166 7.25 15.15 4.88
CA GLU A 166 6.41 14.98 6.07
C GLU A 166 4.93 14.82 5.68
N ASP A 167 4.49 15.45 4.59
CA ASP A 167 3.09 15.49 4.15
C ASP A 167 2.76 14.48 3.06
N ILE A 168 2.70 13.21 3.46
CA ILE A 168 2.42 12.03 2.62
C ILE A 168 1.37 11.11 3.25
N ASP A 169 1.05 10.03 2.55
CA ASP A 169 0.25 8.90 3.03
C ASP A 169 -1.13 9.28 3.58
N PRO A 170 -1.99 9.89 2.74
CA PRO A 170 -3.33 10.27 3.17
C PRO A 170 -4.19 9.03 3.46
N THR A 171 -4.88 9.06 4.60
CA THR A 171 -6.04 8.22 4.87
C THR A 171 -7.29 9.06 5.10
N VAL A 172 -8.42 8.60 4.59
CA VAL A 172 -9.70 9.31 4.65
C VAL A 172 -10.78 8.39 5.22
N PHE A 173 -11.62 8.96 6.08
CA PHE A 173 -12.67 8.23 6.78
C PHE A 173 -13.93 9.09 6.91
N THR A 174 -15.09 8.56 6.53
CA THR A 174 -16.39 9.19 6.82
C THR A 174 -17.01 8.48 8.02
N ASP A 175 -17.29 9.26 9.07
CA ASP A 175 -17.90 8.78 10.30
C ASP A 175 -19.42 8.65 10.16
N ASP A 176 -20.05 8.00 11.13
CA ASP A 176 -21.49 7.68 11.13
C ASP A 176 -22.38 8.93 11.12
N ASP A 177 -21.88 10.07 11.60
CA ASP A 177 -22.56 11.37 11.58
C ASP A 177 -22.47 12.08 10.21
N GLY A 178 -21.76 11.47 9.24
CA GLY A 178 -21.53 12.02 7.91
C GLY A 178 -20.35 12.97 7.82
N THR A 179 -19.64 13.27 8.91
CA THR A 179 -18.41 14.04 8.91
C THR A 179 -17.28 13.24 8.26
N THR A 180 -16.52 13.86 7.37
CA THR A 180 -15.33 13.22 6.78
C THR A 180 -14.06 13.81 7.39
N TRP A 181 -13.11 12.93 7.71
CA TRP A 181 -11.80 13.23 8.27
C TRP A 181 -10.71 12.74 7.33
N ILE A 182 -9.60 13.48 7.28
CA ILE A 182 -8.36 13.07 6.62
C ILE A 182 -7.24 13.06 7.67
N ALA A 183 -6.44 11.99 7.69
CA ALA A 183 -5.20 11.90 8.46
C ALA A 183 -4.05 11.58 7.52
N TRP A 184 -2.84 11.99 7.89
CA TRP A 184 -1.66 11.83 7.04
C TRP A 184 -0.37 12.02 7.86
N GLY A 185 0.76 11.71 7.24
CA GLY A 185 2.06 12.20 7.68
C GLY A 185 3.17 11.14 7.71
N ASN A 186 4.41 11.62 7.72
CA ASN A 186 5.63 10.88 8.07
C ASN A 186 6.22 11.53 9.34
N ARG A 187 6.80 10.75 10.28
CA ARG A 187 7.26 11.16 11.64
C ARG A 187 6.19 11.66 12.60
N SER A 188 5.33 12.55 12.15
CA SER A 188 4.16 13.05 12.85
C SER A 188 2.91 12.61 12.10
N CYS A 189 1.88 12.23 12.84
CA CYS A 189 0.58 11.92 12.28
C CYS A 189 -0.37 13.08 12.57
N TYR A 190 -0.95 13.65 11.53
CA TYR A 190 -1.94 14.73 11.64
C TYR A 190 -3.33 14.22 11.29
N ILE A 191 -4.35 14.92 11.78
CA ILE A 191 -5.74 14.72 11.40
C ILE A 191 -6.45 16.07 11.28
N ALA A 192 -7.33 16.17 10.29
CA ALA A 192 -8.18 17.33 10.08
C ALA A 192 -9.55 16.89 9.55
N LYS A 193 -10.57 17.71 9.81
CA LYS A 193 -11.90 17.53 9.24
C LYS A 193 -11.92 18.07 7.80
N LEU A 194 -12.69 17.45 6.93
CA LEU A 194 -12.99 17.94 5.58
C LEU A 194 -14.35 18.63 5.56
N LYS A 195 -14.48 19.68 4.73
CA LYS A 195 -15.78 20.24 4.38
C LYS A 195 -16.60 19.23 3.58
N PRO A 196 -17.94 19.36 3.53
CA PRO A 196 -18.80 18.44 2.76
C PRO A 196 -18.48 18.31 1.26
N ASN A 197 -17.76 19.26 0.69
CA ASN A 197 -17.31 19.21 -0.71
C ASN A 197 -16.06 18.34 -0.93
N MET A 198 -15.47 17.81 0.14
CA MET A 198 -14.34 16.85 0.15
C MET A 198 -13.01 17.41 -0.38
N ILE A 199 -12.94 18.70 -0.71
CA ILE A 199 -11.78 19.35 -1.34
C ILE A 199 -11.22 20.53 -0.52
N GLU A 200 -11.71 20.71 0.70
CA GLU A 200 -11.28 21.76 1.62
C GLU A 200 -11.19 21.20 3.05
N ILE A 201 -10.19 21.65 3.80
CA ILE A 201 -10.07 21.41 5.23
C ILE A 201 -11.05 22.33 5.99
N ASP A 202 -11.67 21.79 7.04
CA ASP A 202 -12.63 22.46 7.92
C ASP A 202 -12.07 22.57 9.35
N GLY A 203 -11.40 23.68 9.65
CA GLY A 203 -10.87 23.96 10.99
C GLY A 203 -9.41 23.54 11.18
N PRO A 204 -8.98 23.26 12.43
CA PRO A 204 -7.58 23.08 12.76
C PRO A 204 -7.03 21.71 12.34
N ILE A 205 -5.74 21.70 12.01
CA ILE A 205 -4.95 20.47 11.88
C ILE A 205 -4.46 20.09 13.29
N THR A 206 -4.75 18.86 13.71
CA THR A 206 -4.39 18.35 15.04
C THR A 206 -3.38 17.21 14.90
N GLU A 207 -2.36 17.21 15.75
CA GLU A 207 -1.39 16.10 15.80
C GLU A 207 -1.90 14.97 16.69
N ILE A 208 -1.85 13.75 16.18
CA ILE A 208 -2.31 12.51 16.82
C ILE A 208 -1.21 11.42 16.83
N THR A 209 0.05 11.81 16.69
CA THR A 209 1.23 10.93 16.55
C THR A 209 1.28 9.85 17.65
N PRO A 210 1.09 8.56 17.30
CA PRO A 210 1.27 7.47 18.24
C PRO A 210 2.76 7.10 18.40
N PRO A 211 3.13 6.29 19.42
CA PRO A 211 4.52 5.86 19.59
C PRO A 211 5.05 5.13 18.36
N HIS A 212 6.32 5.42 18.04
CA HIS A 212 7.06 4.84 16.91
C HIS A 212 6.39 5.02 15.55
N PHE A 213 5.47 5.98 15.40
CA PHE A 213 4.89 6.30 14.10
C PHE A 213 6.00 6.63 13.09
N GLU A 214 5.98 5.93 11.96
CA GLU A 214 6.83 6.25 10.82
C GLU A 214 5.99 6.92 9.74
N GLU A 215 4.95 6.24 9.23
CA GLU A 215 4.08 6.72 8.13
C GLU A 215 2.85 5.80 7.91
N GLY A 216 2.19 5.91 6.75
CA GLY A 216 1.13 4.99 6.31
C GLY A 216 -0.07 4.86 7.26
N PRO A 217 -0.67 5.94 7.79
CA PRO A 217 -1.83 5.82 8.66
C PRO A 217 -3.02 5.20 7.90
N TRP A 218 -3.83 4.40 8.59
CA TRP A 218 -5.08 3.85 8.10
C TRP A 218 -6.16 3.94 9.17
N LEU A 219 -7.21 4.71 8.87
CA LEU A 219 -8.35 4.89 9.75
C LEU A 219 -9.47 3.89 9.44
N HIS A 220 -10.00 3.23 10.47
CA HIS A 220 -11.27 2.53 10.37
C HIS A 220 -12.02 2.53 11.71
N LYS A 221 -13.30 2.19 11.66
CA LYS A 221 -14.18 2.09 12.84
C LYS A 221 -14.82 0.71 12.91
N ARG A 222 -14.92 0.15 14.11
CA ARG A 222 -15.61 -1.11 14.39
C ARG A 222 -16.26 -1.05 15.76
N ASP A 223 -17.55 -1.35 15.83
CA ASP A 223 -18.33 -1.42 17.07
C ASP A 223 -18.15 -0.18 17.98
N GLY A 224 -18.19 1.02 17.39
CA GLY A 224 -18.02 2.29 18.11
C GLY A 224 -16.58 2.67 18.47
N THR A 225 -15.61 1.79 18.21
CA THR A 225 -14.18 2.06 18.45
C THR A 225 -13.50 2.50 17.15
N TYR A 226 -12.67 3.55 17.24
CA TYR A 226 -11.83 4.02 16.15
C TYR A 226 -10.45 3.38 16.24
N TYR A 227 -9.88 3.06 15.09
CA TYR A 227 -8.59 2.41 14.96
C TYR A 227 -7.71 3.23 14.02
N LEU A 228 -6.47 3.48 14.46
CA LEU A 228 -5.40 4.05 13.66
C LEU A 228 -4.33 2.97 13.55
N THR A 229 -4.21 2.35 12.37
CA THR A 229 -3.15 1.38 12.05
C THR A 229 -2.09 2.09 11.23
N TYR A 230 -0.81 1.84 11.46
CA TYR A 230 0.25 2.65 10.86
C TYR A 230 1.56 1.87 10.71
N ALA A 231 2.39 2.27 9.75
CA ALA A 231 3.77 1.83 9.66
C ALA A 231 4.53 2.39 10.87
N SER A 232 5.22 1.53 11.61
CA SER A 232 5.91 1.88 12.84
C SER A 232 7.35 1.42 12.82
N LEU A 233 8.26 2.21 13.37
CA LEU A 233 9.68 1.89 13.45
C LEU A 233 10.28 2.29 14.80
N ASP A 234 10.52 1.32 15.67
CA ASP A 234 11.38 1.49 16.83
C ASP A 234 12.85 1.47 16.40
N ARG A 235 13.39 2.64 16.11
CA ARG A 235 14.77 2.84 15.64
C ARG A 235 15.85 2.33 16.60
N SER A 236 15.51 2.02 17.85
CA SER A 236 16.45 1.42 18.80
C SER A 236 16.62 -0.09 18.60
N THR A 237 15.64 -0.77 17.99
CA THR A 237 15.60 -2.24 17.88
C THR A 237 15.30 -2.75 16.47
N GLN A 238 14.78 -1.91 15.58
CA GLN A 238 14.27 -2.29 14.27
C GLN A 238 15.04 -1.60 13.14
N ARG A 239 15.25 -2.35 12.05
CA ARG A 239 15.87 -1.86 10.82
C ARG A 239 14.84 -1.46 9.76
N ASP A 240 13.77 -2.24 9.67
CA ASP A 240 12.71 -2.12 8.67
C ASP A 240 11.38 -1.85 9.38
N GLU A 241 10.43 -1.23 8.70
CA GLU A 241 9.13 -0.87 9.27
C GLU A 241 8.32 -2.12 9.65
N HIS A 242 7.58 -2.02 10.74
CA HIS A 242 6.57 -2.95 11.19
C HIS A 242 5.18 -2.29 11.08
N VAL A 243 4.09 -3.00 11.37
CA VAL A 243 2.76 -2.38 11.51
C VAL A 243 2.33 -2.41 12.96
N SER A 244 1.96 -1.25 13.50
CA SER A 244 1.36 -1.09 14.84
C SER A 244 -0.03 -0.47 14.74
N TYR A 245 -0.76 -0.44 15.85
CA TYR A 245 -2.04 0.27 15.91
C TYR A 245 -2.34 0.89 17.26
N ALA A 246 -3.23 1.87 17.24
CA ALA A 246 -3.85 2.51 18.39
C ALA A 246 -5.38 2.51 18.23
N THR A 247 -6.10 2.65 19.35
CA THR A 247 -7.56 2.79 19.35
C THR A 247 -8.02 4.00 20.12
N ALA A 248 -9.14 4.59 19.74
CA ALA A 248 -9.74 5.73 20.43
C ALA A 248 -11.27 5.60 20.56
N PRO A 249 -11.87 6.23 21.58
CA PRO A 249 -13.32 6.31 21.72
C PRO A 249 -13.96 7.35 20.78
N ALA A 250 -13.16 8.27 20.22
CA ALA A 250 -13.57 9.26 19.22
C ALA A 250 -12.48 9.40 18.15
N ILE A 251 -12.85 9.83 16.95
CA ILE A 251 -11.90 10.03 15.83
C ILE A 251 -10.79 11.05 16.16
N THR A 252 -11.07 11.99 17.06
CA THR A 252 -10.10 12.97 17.57
C THR A 252 -9.27 12.46 18.75
N GLY A 253 -9.36 11.18 19.11
CA GLY A 253 -8.67 10.61 20.25
C GLY A 253 -9.46 10.68 21.57
N PRO A 254 -8.79 10.48 22.72
CA PRO A 254 -7.36 10.17 22.84
C PRO A 254 -7.03 8.78 22.28
N TRP A 255 -5.93 8.70 21.52
CA TRP A 255 -5.43 7.46 20.93
C TRP A 255 -4.62 6.67 21.94
N THR A 256 -5.05 5.44 22.22
CA THR A 256 -4.37 4.52 23.12
C THR A 256 -3.63 3.45 22.31
N PRO A 257 -2.29 3.37 22.38
CA PRO A 257 -1.51 2.36 21.68
C PRO A 257 -1.91 0.94 22.08
N ARG A 258 -1.85 0.02 21.11
CA ARG A 258 -2.12 -1.41 21.29
C ARG A 258 -0.94 -2.30 20.91
N GLY A 259 0.12 -1.71 20.32
CA GLY A 259 1.37 -2.38 19.99
C GLY A 259 1.38 -2.95 18.57
N LEU A 260 2.31 -3.88 18.35
CA LEU A 260 2.56 -4.50 17.05
C LEU A 260 1.38 -5.35 16.60
N LEU A 261 0.95 -5.11 15.36
CA LEU A 261 0.00 -5.94 14.62
C LEU A 261 0.72 -6.98 13.76
N THR A 262 1.78 -6.60 13.05
CA THR A 262 2.63 -7.52 12.28
C THR A 262 4.05 -7.00 12.14
N GLY A 263 4.98 -7.88 11.78
CA GLY A 263 6.39 -7.56 11.51
C GLY A 263 6.61 -6.92 10.14
N SER A 264 7.87 -6.75 9.76
CA SER A 264 8.24 -6.16 8.48
C SER A 264 7.84 -6.99 7.27
N GLY A 265 7.66 -6.30 6.15
CA GLY A 265 7.43 -6.93 4.86
C GLY A 265 8.69 -7.67 4.39
N LYS A 266 8.54 -8.93 3.96
CA LYS A 266 9.70 -9.71 3.48
C LYS A 266 10.42 -8.98 2.33
N TYR A 267 11.72 -8.72 2.52
CA TYR A 267 12.60 -7.98 1.60
C TYR A 267 12.21 -6.52 1.31
N SER A 268 11.30 -5.94 2.09
CA SER A 268 10.85 -4.55 1.96
C SER A 268 11.24 -3.76 3.20
N PHE A 269 11.78 -2.56 3.01
CA PHE A 269 11.96 -1.61 4.11
C PHE A 269 10.61 -1.06 4.58
N THR A 270 9.74 -0.67 3.63
CA THR A 270 8.42 -0.11 3.91
C THR A 270 7.37 -1.20 4.10
N ILE A 271 6.32 -0.90 4.88
CA ILE A 271 5.09 -1.70 4.94
C ILE A 271 3.86 -0.83 5.23
N HIS A 272 2.90 -0.75 4.30
CA HIS A 272 1.71 0.09 4.46
C HIS A 272 0.42 -0.73 4.65
N PRO A 273 -0.40 -0.44 5.68
CA PRO A 273 -1.67 -1.12 5.93
C PRO A 273 -2.85 -0.53 5.15
N GLY A 274 -3.69 -1.41 4.60
CA GLY A 274 -5.03 -1.08 4.13
C GLY A 274 -6.06 -2.05 4.68
N ILE A 275 -7.00 -1.60 5.53
CA ILE A 275 -7.95 -2.49 6.23
C ILE A 275 -9.38 -2.26 5.73
N VAL A 276 -10.09 -3.35 5.43
CA VAL A 276 -11.49 -3.27 4.99
C VAL A 276 -12.32 -4.46 5.47
N ARG A 277 -13.62 -4.22 5.66
CA ARG A 277 -14.61 -5.29 5.82
C ARG A 277 -15.26 -5.57 4.47
N PHE A 278 -15.19 -6.82 4.01
CA PHE A 278 -15.80 -7.24 2.75
C PHE A 278 -16.49 -8.59 2.91
N LYS A 279 -17.75 -8.68 2.48
CA LYS A 279 -18.59 -9.89 2.58
C LYS A 279 -18.56 -10.57 3.96
N GLY A 280 -18.64 -9.74 5.01
CA GLY A 280 -18.71 -10.19 6.40
C GLY A 280 -17.36 -10.38 7.09
N GLU A 281 -16.26 -10.49 6.32
CA GLU A 281 -14.91 -10.74 6.81
C GLU A 281 -14.07 -9.45 6.84
N TRP A 282 -13.07 -9.40 7.72
CA TRP A 282 -12.08 -8.32 7.75
C TRP A 282 -10.78 -8.77 7.10
N TYR A 283 -10.19 -7.87 6.33
CA TYR A 283 -8.93 -8.08 5.61
C TYR A 283 -7.97 -6.95 5.90
N ILE A 284 -6.68 -7.28 5.90
CA ILE A 284 -5.59 -6.31 5.89
C ILE A 284 -4.74 -6.56 4.64
N PHE A 285 -4.59 -5.52 3.85
CA PHE A 285 -3.69 -5.45 2.72
C PHE A 285 -2.37 -4.82 3.18
N LEU A 286 -1.27 -5.35 2.66
CA LEU A 286 0.10 -4.94 2.97
C LEU A 286 0.91 -4.98 1.66
N HIS A 287 2.21 -4.74 1.73
CA HIS A 287 3.12 -5.06 0.64
C HIS A 287 4.40 -5.71 1.16
N ASN A 288 5.08 -6.45 0.29
CA ASN A 288 6.43 -6.95 0.49
C ASN A 288 7.23 -6.83 -0.82
N ALA A 289 8.45 -7.37 -0.90
CA ALA A 289 9.25 -7.35 -2.13
C ALA A 289 9.66 -8.77 -2.56
N THR A 290 8.72 -9.70 -2.55
CA THR A 290 8.97 -11.13 -2.87
C THR A 290 8.71 -11.51 -4.31
N LEU A 291 7.98 -10.69 -5.06
CA LEU A 291 7.62 -10.96 -6.46
C LEU A 291 8.85 -10.86 -7.37
N ALA A 292 8.90 -11.68 -8.42
CA ALA A 292 9.75 -11.46 -9.58
C ALA A 292 8.86 -11.31 -10.83
N VAL A 293 9.20 -10.35 -11.71
CA VAL A 293 8.52 -10.10 -12.97
C VAL A 293 9.57 -10.05 -14.07
N GLY A 294 9.54 -11.01 -15.00
CA GLY A 294 10.57 -11.14 -16.03
C GLY A 294 11.96 -11.37 -15.41
N ASP A 295 12.91 -10.51 -15.74
CA ASP A 295 14.28 -10.52 -15.21
C ASP A 295 14.47 -9.67 -13.94
N GLN A 296 13.39 -9.08 -13.43
CA GLN A 296 13.42 -8.20 -12.27
C GLN A 296 12.94 -8.92 -11.01
N SER A 297 13.79 -8.96 -9.98
CA SER A 297 13.38 -9.37 -8.63
C SER A 297 12.78 -8.22 -7.83
N GLY A 298 12.00 -8.53 -6.80
CA GLY A 298 11.52 -7.55 -5.84
C GLY A 298 12.66 -6.85 -5.10
N ALA A 299 12.46 -5.57 -4.83
CA ALA A 299 13.39 -4.70 -4.11
C ALA A 299 12.62 -3.47 -3.56
N ILE A 300 13.34 -2.53 -2.95
CA ILE A 300 12.83 -1.17 -2.74
C ILE A 300 12.41 -0.61 -4.11
N GLY A 301 11.19 -0.06 -4.20
CA GLY A 301 10.58 0.41 -5.45
C GLY A 301 10.14 -0.68 -6.43
N ARG A 302 10.18 -1.96 -6.02
CA ARG A 302 9.65 -3.13 -6.72
C ARG A 302 8.91 -4.03 -5.73
N ARG A 303 7.87 -3.47 -5.13
CA ARG A 303 7.03 -4.13 -4.13
C ARG A 303 5.88 -4.90 -4.77
N ALA A 304 5.19 -5.71 -3.97
CA ALA A 304 4.04 -6.48 -4.39
C ALA A 304 3.02 -6.54 -3.25
N VAL A 305 1.76 -6.26 -3.57
CA VAL A 305 0.68 -6.23 -2.59
C VAL A 305 0.36 -7.64 -2.12
N THR A 306 0.12 -7.75 -0.81
CA THR A 306 -0.30 -8.96 -0.12
C THR A 306 -1.59 -8.71 0.64
N VAL A 307 -2.29 -9.78 1.00
CA VAL A 307 -3.51 -9.72 1.80
C VAL A 307 -3.54 -10.85 2.83
N GLU A 308 -4.01 -10.52 4.03
CA GLU A 308 -4.30 -11.46 5.10
C GLU A 308 -5.68 -11.22 5.68
N ARG A 309 -6.23 -12.23 6.36
CA ARG A 309 -7.45 -12.07 7.15
C ARG A 309 -7.11 -11.37 8.46
N LEU A 310 -7.91 -10.37 8.81
CA LEU A 310 -7.82 -9.68 10.09
C LEU A 310 -8.88 -10.20 11.05
N ARG A 311 -8.53 -10.28 12.33
CA ARG A 311 -9.39 -10.80 13.40
C ARG A 311 -9.36 -9.86 14.59
N TYR A 312 -10.49 -9.81 15.29
CA TYR A 312 -10.66 -9.00 16.49
C TYR A 312 -11.07 -9.91 17.64
N ASN A 313 -10.49 -9.66 18.81
CA ASN A 313 -10.96 -10.22 20.06
C ASN A 313 -12.29 -9.56 20.48
N ALA A 314 -12.96 -10.17 21.45
CA ALA A 314 -14.24 -9.66 21.97
C ALA A 314 -14.12 -8.26 22.62
N ASP A 315 -12.93 -7.91 23.12
CA ASP A 315 -12.61 -6.59 23.69
C ASP A 315 -12.23 -5.55 22.63
N GLY A 316 -12.28 -5.91 21.35
CA GLY A 316 -11.94 -5.03 20.23
C GLY A 316 -10.45 -4.99 19.87
N ALA A 317 -9.56 -5.70 20.58
CA ALA A 317 -8.16 -5.78 20.18
C ALA A 317 -8.00 -6.56 18.86
N MET A 318 -7.19 -6.03 17.93
CA MET A 318 -6.78 -6.78 16.74
C MET A 318 -5.80 -7.88 17.12
N GLN A 319 -6.02 -9.08 16.58
CA GLN A 319 -5.10 -10.20 16.75
C GLN A 319 -3.85 -10.00 15.88
N PRO A 320 -2.66 -10.43 16.34
CA PRO A 320 -1.45 -10.39 15.52
C PRO A 320 -1.66 -11.08 14.17
N VAL A 321 -1.21 -10.42 13.11
CA VAL A 321 -1.35 -10.88 11.73
C VAL A 321 -0.08 -11.59 11.30
N VAL A 322 -0.22 -12.85 10.92
CA VAL A 322 0.86 -13.63 10.31
C VAL A 322 0.82 -13.43 8.80
N GLN A 323 1.90 -12.90 8.24
CA GLN A 323 2.07 -12.78 6.79
C GLN A 323 2.42 -14.15 6.19
N THR A 324 1.70 -14.57 5.16
CA THR A 324 1.83 -15.90 4.56
C THR A 324 1.89 -15.84 3.04
N GLU A 325 2.51 -16.85 2.43
CA GLU A 325 2.42 -17.08 0.98
C GLU A 325 1.00 -17.52 0.57
N ALA A 326 0.29 -18.20 1.47
CA ALA A 326 -1.06 -18.68 1.22
C ALA A 326 -2.09 -17.55 1.10
N GLY A 327 -1.91 -16.42 1.80
CA GLY A 327 -2.88 -15.33 1.85
C GLY A 327 -4.30 -15.84 2.12
N VAL A 328 -5.23 -15.44 1.26
CA VAL A 328 -6.64 -15.83 1.33
C VAL A 328 -7.02 -17.05 0.48
N SER A 329 -6.03 -17.72 -0.13
CA SER A 329 -6.27 -18.96 -0.90
C SER A 329 -6.79 -20.11 -0.05
N VAL A 330 -6.41 -20.13 1.24
CA VAL A 330 -6.91 -21.09 2.22
C VAL A 330 -8.21 -20.61 2.85
N PRO A 331 -9.14 -21.51 3.23
CA PRO A 331 -10.34 -21.15 3.98
C PRO A 331 -10.03 -20.40 5.28
N ALA A 332 -10.99 -19.59 5.73
CA ALA A 332 -10.93 -19.05 7.08
C ALA A 332 -10.89 -20.21 8.08
N ARG A 333 -9.97 -20.14 9.05
CA ARG A 333 -9.89 -21.10 10.15
C ARG A 333 -10.93 -20.78 11.22
#